data_AF-A0A182VYG9-F1
#
_entry.id   AF-A0A182VYG9-F1
#
_cell.length_a   1.000
_cell.length_b   1.000
_cell.length_c   1.000
_cell.angle_alpha   90.00
_cell.angle_beta   90.00
_cell.angle_gamma   90.00
#
_symmetry.space_group_name_H-M   'P 1'
#
loop_
_entity.id
_entity.type
_entity.pdbx_description
1 polymer ?
#
loop_
_entity_poly.entity_id
_entity_poly.type
_entity_poly.pdbx_seq_one_letter_code
_entity_poly.pdbx_strand_id
1 'polypeptide(L)'
;MDPLELSRVFLDCFKTTVNPDDPLPVWVPIYNLKYDEIEPAIIDWIRTYLDQFGCPQCILTPIIRKVVEIMLSYCKENPKPCGFTGQEYKTLQLNHEVISRVNHVCTELLDNEKLNNLLAQLGERYALAEDQPDSGTVGIRVGRKIHYSRGVKHRRRTMEDRHVCLPEFDKLFCTKDTEPTNFYGVYDGHGGQEAASFAASHLHYYIAQSEHYPHDMAQAFREAFLKTDKLFLEKCENHHLNSGSTAVACVHHLSSKRIDLAWVGDSQAIIVRRNPGEGIYKRLVHPIHVASDPNERERIHEEGGCVIPWNGQYRVSGQLAITRAIGNRYYKPYVTSNPTISLNQCTEDDLLLILASDGLWEGYNEFLTSMFVLYAIRKFPGK
;
A
#
# COMPACT_ATOMS: atom_id res chain seq x y z
N MET A 1 -11.49 6.21 -23.47
CA MET A 1 -12.75 6.37 -22.72
C MET A 1 -12.55 7.48 -21.72
N ASP A 2 -13.47 8.44 -21.71
CA ASP A 2 -13.48 9.58 -20.77
C ASP A 2 -13.69 9.08 -19.32
N PRO A 3 -13.15 9.74 -18.27
CA PRO A 3 -13.35 9.31 -16.88
C PRO A 3 -14.81 9.15 -16.47
N LEU A 4 -15.73 9.98 -16.97
CA LEU A 4 -17.15 9.88 -16.65
C LEU A 4 -17.77 8.63 -17.28
N GLU A 5 -17.41 8.33 -18.52
CA GLU A 5 -17.86 7.14 -19.24
C GLU A 5 -17.31 5.85 -18.59
N LEU A 6 -16.03 5.83 -18.20
CA LEU A 6 -15.44 4.72 -17.43
C LEU A 6 -16.18 4.48 -16.11
N SER A 7 -16.52 5.57 -15.41
CA SER A 7 -17.26 5.54 -14.16
C SER A 7 -18.66 4.95 -14.35
N ARG A 8 -19.39 5.36 -15.39
CA ARG A 8 -20.72 4.82 -15.70
C ARG A 8 -20.68 3.32 -16.02
N VAL A 9 -19.79 2.93 -16.94
CA VAL A 9 -19.63 1.52 -17.32
C VAL A 9 -19.32 0.65 -16.10
N PHE A 10 -18.43 1.12 -15.23
CA PHE A 10 -18.12 0.42 -13.99
C PHE A 10 -19.36 0.25 -13.10
N LEU A 11 -20.11 1.32 -12.83
CA LEU A 11 -21.28 1.28 -11.94
C LEU A 11 -22.39 0.37 -12.48
N ASP A 12 -22.62 0.39 -13.79
CA ASP A 12 -23.58 -0.51 -14.45
C ASP A 12 -23.16 -1.97 -14.32
N CYS A 13 -21.88 -2.28 -14.56
CA CYS A 13 -21.35 -3.62 -14.36
C CYS A 13 -21.45 -4.05 -12.89
N PHE A 14 -20.99 -3.20 -11.97
CA PHE A 14 -20.99 -3.45 -10.53
C PHE A 14 -22.38 -3.84 -10.02
N LYS A 15 -23.42 -3.09 -10.41
CA LYS A 15 -24.81 -3.37 -10.04
C LYS A 15 -25.26 -4.78 -10.42
N THR A 16 -24.81 -5.28 -11.57
CA THR A 16 -25.22 -6.60 -12.08
C THR A 16 -24.42 -7.76 -11.50
N THR A 17 -23.22 -7.50 -10.98
CA THR A 17 -22.28 -8.54 -10.52
C THR A 17 -22.18 -8.63 -9.01
N VAL A 18 -22.55 -7.57 -8.28
CA VAL A 18 -22.44 -7.54 -6.82
C VAL A 18 -23.37 -8.56 -6.18
N ASN A 19 -22.86 -9.28 -5.18
CA ASN A 19 -23.65 -10.10 -4.28
C ASN A 19 -23.70 -9.41 -2.90
N PRO A 20 -24.79 -8.69 -2.57
CA PRO A 20 -24.92 -8.00 -1.29
C PRO A 20 -24.95 -8.94 -0.07
N ASP A 21 -25.25 -10.22 -0.29
CA ASP A 21 -25.39 -11.23 0.76
C ASP A 21 -24.09 -12.02 0.99
N ASP A 22 -22.98 -11.67 0.33
CA ASP A 22 -21.67 -12.27 0.62
C ASP A 22 -21.23 -11.90 2.04
N PRO A 23 -21.09 -12.89 2.96
CA PRO A 23 -20.76 -12.61 4.34
C PRO A 23 -19.29 -12.22 4.55
N LEU A 24 -18.41 -12.41 3.56
CA LEU A 24 -16.98 -12.10 3.70
C LEU A 24 -16.34 -11.70 2.36
N PRO A 25 -16.78 -10.59 1.75
CA PRO A 25 -16.36 -10.21 0.40
C PRO A 25 -14.91 -9.72 0.34
N VAL A 26 -14.31 -9.40 1.48
CA VAL A 26 -12.90 -9.06 1.64
C VAL A 26 -12.34 -9.74 2.87
N TRP A 27 -11.02 -9.93 2.90
CA TRP A 27 -10.36 -10.45 4.09
C TRP A 27 -10.50 -9.47 5.26
N VAL A 28 -10.87 -10.00 6.43
CA VAL A 28 -10.93 -9.24 7.68
C VAL A 28 -10.03 -9.89 8.73
N PRO A 29 -9.32 -9.10 9.55
CA PRO A 29 -8.53 -9.65 10.63
C PRO A 29 -9.40 -10.30 11.73
N ILE A 30 -8.80 -11.26 12.44
CA ILE A 30 -9.44 -11.96 13.56
C ILE A 30 -9.47 -11.14 14.86
N TYR A 31 -8.70 -10.05 14.90
CA TYR A 31 -8.66 -9.11 16.02
C TYR A 31 -9.62 -7.94 15.81
N ASN A 32 -10.01 -7.29 16.89
CA ASN A 32 -10.83 -6.07 16.87
C ASN A 32 -9.97 -4.83 16.58
N LEU A 33 -10.63 -3.74 16.19
CA LEU A 33 -9.98 -2.47 15.85
C LEU A 33 -10.29 -1.40 16.91
N LYS A 34 -9.27 -0.64 17.32
CA LYS A 34 -9.42 0.58 18.10
C LYS A 34 -9.98 1.69 17.22
N TYR A 35 -10.50 2.75 17.84
CA TYR A 35 -11.08 3.86 17.10
C TYR A 35 -10.09 4.55 16.14
N ASP A 36 -8.81 4.63 16.49
CA ASP A 36 -7.75 5.19 15.67
C ASP A 36 -7.22 4.22 14.58
N GLU A 37 -7.77 3.01 14.51
CA GLU A 37 -7.43 1.97 13.52
C GLU A 37 -8.56 1.74 12.50
N ILE A 38 -9.79 2.25 12.73
CA ILE A 38 -10.90 1.95 11.82
C ILE A 38 -10.76 2.65 10.47
N GLU A 39 -10.24 3.86 10.41
CA GLU A 39 -10.12 4.62 9.17
C GLU A 39 -9.23 3.92 8.12
N PRO A 40 -7.97 3.54 8.42
CA PRO A 40 -7.13 2.77 7.48
C PRO A 40 -7.76 1.42 7.11
N ALA A 41 -8.47 0.76 8.03
CA ALA A 41 -9.16 -0.50 7.73
C ALA A 41 -10.34 -0.30 6.76
N ILE A 42 -11.16 0.73 6.98
CA ILE A 42 -12.29 1.10 6.10
C ILE A 42 -11.78 1.39 4.69
N ILE A 43 -10.71 2.20 4.56
CA ILE A 43 -10.10 2.53 3.27
C ILE A 43 -9.65 1.26 2.52
N ASP A 44 -8.93 0.36 3.21
CA ASP A 44 -8.45 -0.87 2.59
C ASP A 44 -9.60 -1.82 2.19
N TRP A 45 -10.65 -1.94 3.00
CA TRP A 45 -11.82 -2.76 2.66
C TRP A 45 -12.57 -2.22 1.44
N ILE A 46 -12.81 -0.91 1.36
CA ILE A 46 -13.48 -0.31 0.20
C ILE A 46 -12.65 -0.55 -1.06
N ARG A 47 -11.34 -0.29 -0.98
CA ARG A 47 -10.41 -0.47 -2.10
C ARG A 47 -10.38 -1.91 -2.57
N THR A 48 -10.07 -2.85 -1.67
CA THR A 48 -9.95 -4.27 -2.01
C THR A 48 -11.27 -4.88 -2.47
N TYR A 49 -12.41 -4.37 -1.99
CA TYR A 49 -13.72 -4.80 -2.46
C TYR A 49 -13.97 -4.33 -3.90
N LEU A 50 -13.81 -3.03 -4.17
CA LEU A 50 -14.08 -2.46 -5.49
C LEU A 50 -13.06 -2.90 -6.55
N ASP A 51 -11.81 -3.18 -6.17
CA ASP A 51 -10.77 -3.73 -7.04
C ASP A 51 -11.17 -5.09 -7.64
N GLN A 52 -11.93 -5.91 -6.91
CA GLN A 52 -12.44 -7.21 -7.42
C GLN A 52 -13.38 -7.05 -8.62
N PHE A 53 -14.00 -5.87 -8.76
CA PHE A 53 -14.89 -5.52 -9.85
C PHE A 53 -14.21 -4.63 -10.92
N GLY A 54 -12.89 -4.43 -10.82
CA GLY A 54 -12.14 -3.60 -11.77
C GLY A 54 -12.48 -2.11 -11.70
N CYS A 55 -12.76 -1.60 -10.50
CA CYS A 55 -13.09 -0.19 -10.29
C CYS A 55 -12.00 0.74 -10.84
N PRO A 56 -12.34 1.69 -11.73
CA PRO A 56 -11.37 2.61 -12.29
C PRO A 56 -10.96 3.66 -11.24
N GLN A 57 -9.67 4.02 -11.22
CA GLN A 57 -9.13 4.97 -10.24
C GLN A 57 -9.90 6.29 -10.15
N CYS A 58 -10.41 6.78 -11.28
CA CYS A 58 -11.14 8.06 -11.35
C CYS A 58 -12.42 8.09 -10.51
N ILE A 59 -13.04 6.94 -10.21
CA ILE A 59 -14.21 6.85 -9.32
C ILE A 59 -13.87 6.23 -7.97
N LEU A 60 -12.80 5.44 -7.89
CA LEU A 60 -12.36 4.76 -6.67
C LEU A 60 -12.06 5.74 -5.53
N THR A 61 -11.16 6.72 -5.76
CA THR A 61 -10.82 7.75 -4.77
C THR A 61 -12.06 8.51 -4.28
N PRO A 62 -12.95 9.01 -5.18
CA PRO A 62 -14.22 9.61 -4.76
C PRO A 62 -15.11 8.75 -3.88
N ILE A 63 -15.30 7.48 -4.24
CA ILE A 63 -16.14 6.56 -3.47
C ILE A 63 -15.52 6.33 -2.10
N ILE A 64 -14.21 6.04 -2.03
CA ILE A 64 -13.54 5.82 -0.75
C ILE A 64 -13.76 7.00 0.18
N ARG A 65 -13.50 8.23 -0.29
CA ARG A 65 -13.64 9.43 0.54
C ARG A 65 -15.07 9.65 1.02
N LYS A 66 -16.05 9.56 0.12
CA LYS A 66 -17.47 9.72 0.48
C LYS A 66 -17.90 8.68 1.51
N VAL A 67 -17.51 7.41 1.33
CA VAL A 67 -17.88 6.32 2.24
C VAL A 67 -17.16 6.46 3.58
N VAL A 68 -15.87 6.79 3.61
CA VAL A 68 -15.11 7.02 4.85
C VAL A 68 -15.75 8.13 5.67
N GLU A 69 -16.06 9.29 5.06
CA GLU A 69 -16.71 10.40 5.75
C GLU A 69 -18.06 9.99 6.37
N ILE A 70 -18.90 9.29 5.60
CA ILE A 70 -20.18 8.76 6.09
C ILE A 70 -19.97 7.77 7.23
N MET A 71 -19.03 6.83 7.08
CA MET A 71 -18.82 5.76 8.05
C MET A 71 -18.23 6.28 9.35
N LEU A 72 -17.26 7.19 9.31
CA LEU A 72 -16.69 7.76 10.53
C LEU A 72 -17.74 8.55 11.33
N SER A 73 -18.61 9.31 10.66
CA SER A 73 -19.75 9.98 11.31
C SER A 73 -20.75 8.96 11.87
N TYR A 74 -21.10 7.95 11.07
CA TYR A 74 -22.05 6.91 11.48
C TYR A 74 -21.55 6.09 12.67
N CYS A 75 -20.27 5.68 12.70
CA CYS A 75 -19.67 4.97 13.83
C CYS A 75 -19.69 5.80 15.11
N LYS A 76 -19.53 7.12 15.00
CA LYS A 76 -19.59 8.04 16.15
C LYS A 76 -21.01 8.17 16.71
N GLU A 77 -22.01 8.28 15.85
CA GLU A 77 -23.42 8.44 16.24
C GLU A 77 -24.07 7.10 16.64
N ASN A 78 -23.67 6.02 15.99
CA ASN A 78 -24.24 4.68 16.09
C ASN A 78 -23.16 3.61 16.34
N PRO A 79 -22.43 3.68 17.47
CA PRO A 79 -21.29 2.80 17.71
C PRO A 79 -21.68 1.33 17.87
N LYS A 80 -22.83 1.03 18.48
CA LYS A 80 -23.30 -0.36 18.69
C LYS A 80 -23.58 -1.12 17.38
N PRO A 81 -24.32 -0.55 16.40
CA PRO A 81 -24.45 -1.14 15.06
C PRO A 81 -23.12 -1.41 14.36
N CYS A 82 -22.12 -0.56 14.58
CA CYS A 82 -20.78 -0.74 14.04
C CYS A 82 -19.94 -1.79 14.79
N GLY A 83 -20.51 -2.47 15.79
CA GLY A 83 -19.84 -3.50 16.56
C GLY A 83 -18.95 -2.98 17.69
N PHE A 84 -19.13 -1.73 18.14
CA PHE A 84 -18.37 -1.19 19.26
C PHE A 84 -18.72 -1.88 20.58
N THR A 85 -17.70 -2.37 21.27
CA THR A 85 -17.82 -3.11 22.54
C THR A 85 -17.64 -2.24 23.78
N GLY A 86 -17.38 -0.94 23.60
CA GLY A 86 -17.00 -0.01 24.67
C GLY A 86 -15.52 0.39 24.63
N GLN A 87 -14.68 -0.41 23.97
CA GLN A 87 -13.25 -0.12 23.78
C GLN A 87 -12.82 -0.29 22.32
N GLU A 88 -13.34 -1.31 21.63
CA GLU A 88 -12.93 -1.66 20.27
C GLU A 88 -14.15 -1.97 19.40
N TYR A 89 -13.96 -1.98 18.09
CA TYR A 89 -14.94 -2.37 17.09
C TYR A 89 -14.72 -3.82 16.68
N LYS A 90 -15.78 -4.62 16.73
CA LYS A 90 -15.80 -5.97 16.12
C LYS A 90 -15.63 -5.83 14.61
N THR A 91 -14.47 -6.28 14.13
CA THR A 91 -14.04 -6.10 12.75
C THR A 91 -15.04 -6.61 11.73
N LEU A 92 -15.58 -7.82 11.92
CA LEU A 92 -16.53 -8.41 10.97
C LEU A 92 -17.83 -7.58 10.87
N GLN A 93 -18.35 -7.13 12.02
CA GLN A 93 -19.59 -6.33 12.05
C GLN A 93 -19.37 -4.95 11.44
N LEU A 94 -18.23 -4.30 11.75
CA LEU A 94 -17.87 -3.03 11.12
C LEU A 94 -17.71 -3.19 9.60
N ASN A 95 -17.03 -4.24 9.15
CA ASN A 95 -16.83 -4.53 7.73
C ASN A 95 -18.17 -4.70 7.00
N HIS A 96 -19.13 -5.43 7.57
CA HIS A 96 -20.47 -5.57 6.99
C HIS A 96 -21.16 -4.21 6.77
N GLU A 97 -21.07 -3.30 7.74
CA GLU A 97 -21.65 -1.97 7.57
C GLU A 97 -20.93 -1.12 6.52
N VAL A 98 -19.60 -1.25 6.44
CA VAL A 98 -18.80 -0.58 5.40
C VAL A 98 -19.21 -1.08 4.02
N ILE A 99 -19.26 -2.40 3.80
CA ILE A 99 -19.62 -2.98 2.50
C ILE A 99 -21.06 -2.63 2.12
N SER A 100 -22.00 -2.71 3.07
CA SER A 100 -23.38 -2.26 2.88
C SER A 100 -23.43 -0.81 2.41
N ARG A 101 -22.63 0.07 3.03
CA ARG A 101 -22.54 1.48 2.63
C ARG A 101 -21.91 1.68 1.25
N VAL A 102 -20.86 0.93 0.90
CA VAL A 102 -20.26 0.97 -0.43
C VAL A 102 -21.28 0.61 -1.50
N ASN A 103 -22.03 -0.48 -1.30
CA ASN A 103 -23.07 -0.95 -2.23
C ASN A 103 -24.16 0.10 -2.41
N HIS A 104 -24.60 0.72 -1.31
CA HIS A 104 -25.57 1.80 -1.36
C HIS A 104 -25.05 3.01 -2.14
N VAL A 105 -23.83 3.49 -1.85
CA VAL A 105 -23.24 4.63 -2.55
C VAL A 105 -23.05 4.33 -4.03
N CYS A 106 -22.56 3.15 -4.41
CA CYS A 106 -22.44 2.78 -5.83
C CYS A 106 -23.80 2.76 -6.53
N THR A 107 -24.86 2.30 -5.85
CA THR A 107 -26.23 2.32 -6.40
C THR A 107 -26.74 3.75 -6.58
N GLU A 108 -26.48 4.65 -5.63
CA GLU A 108 -26.85 6.06 -5.77
C GLU A 108 -26.16 6.74 -6.94
N LEU A 109 -24.91 6.37 -7.23
CA LEU A 109 -24.11 6.97 -8.30
C LEU A 109 -24.53 6.54 -9.71
N LEU A 110 -25.51 5.64 -9.85
CA LEU A 110 -26.18 5.40 -11.13
C LEU A 110 -26.98 6.61 -11.60
N ASP A 111 -27.35 7.50 -10.67
CA ASP A 111 -27.89 8.81 -10.99
C ASP A 111 -26.77 9.73 -11.52
N ASN A 112 -26.95 10.23 -12.74
CA ASN A 112 -25.95 11.06 -13.42
C ASN A 112 -25.66 12.38 -12.70
N GLU A 113 -26.65 12.99 -12.06
CA GLU A 113 -26.45 14.24 -11.31
C GLU A 113 -25.59 13.96 -10.07
N LYS A 114 -25.90 12.89 -9.33
CA LYS A 114 -25.11 12.46 -8.16
C LYS A 114 -23.68 12.10 -8.54
N LEU A 115 -23.46 11.40 -9.64
CA LEU A 115 -22.12 11.06 -10.14
C LEU A 115 -21.33 12.31 -10.52
N ASN A 116 -21.91 13.22 -11.30
CA ASN A 116 -21.26 14.46 -11.71
C ASN A 116 -20.89 15.31 -10.49
N ASN A 117 -21.80 15.45 -9.52
CA ASN A 117 -21.54 16.20 -8.29
C ASN A 117 -20.40 15.58 -7.46
N LEU A 118 -20.34 14.26 -7.34
CA LEU A 118 -19.25 13.57 -6.63
C LEU A 118 -17.89 13.82 -7.30
N LEU A 119 -17.83 13.74 -8.63
CA LEU A 119 -16.59 13.98 -9.38
C LEU A 119 -16.18 15.46 -9.33
N ALA A 120 -17.13 16.39 -9.35
CA ALA A 120 -16.87 17.83 -9.27
C ALA A 120 -16.32 18.27 -7.90
N GLN A 121 -16.86 17.74 -6.79
CA GLN A 121 -16.39 18.05 -5.44
C GLN A 121 -14.90 17.73 -5.24
N LEU A 122 -14.38 16.75 -5.96
CA LEU A 122 -12.96 16.39 -5.99
C LEU A 122 -12.13 17.16 -6.99
N GLY A 123 -12.73 17.92 -7.91
CA GLY A 123 -12.01 18.93 -8.70
C GLY A 123 -11.90 20.25 -7.93
N GLU A 124 -13.00 20.71 -7.34
CA GLU A 124 -13.10 22.02 -6.69
C GLU A 124 -12.29 22.13 -5.39
N ARG A 125 -12.25 21.07 -4.57
CA ARG A 125 -11.43 21.06 -3.33
C ARG A 125 -9.92 21.23 -3.61
N TYR A 126 -9.46 21.05 -4.85
CA TYR A 126 -8.05 21.24 -5.23
C TYR A 126 -7.84 22.55 -6.00
N ALA A 127 -8.82 23.02 -6.76
CA ALA A 127 -8.74 24.36 -7.38
C ALA A 127 -8.60 25.47 -6.32
N LEU A 128 -9.19 25.29 -5.14
CA LEU A 128 -9.03 26.22 -4.01
C LEU A 128 -7.66 26.14 -3.29
N ALA A 129 -6.81 25.16 -3.63
CA ALA A 129 -5.44 25.04 -3.13
C ALA A 129 -4.38 25.53 -4.14
N GLU A 130 -4.77 25.77 -5.40
CA GLU A 130 -3.91 26.20 -6.51
C GLU A 130 -4.11 27.69 -6.88
N ASP A 131 -4.35 28.58 -5.90
CA ASP A 131 -4.38 30.03 -6.15
C ASP A 131 -2.94 30.58 -6.32
N GLN A 132 -2.31 30.27 -7.47
CA GLN A 132 -1.23 31.06 -8.07
C GLN A 132 -1.58 31.37 -9.53
N PRO A 133 -1.29 32.60 -10.01
CA PRO A 133 -1.84 33.08 -11.26
C PRO A 133 -1.24 32.38 -12.47
N ASP A 134 -2.14 32.10 -13.42
CA ASP A 134 -1.94 31.61 -14.78
C ASP A 134 -0.57 31.94 -15.41
N SER A 135 0.13 30.88 -15.83
CA SER A 135 0.84 30.93 -17.10
C SER A 135 0.25 29.86 -18.02
N GLY A 136 -0.59 30.34 -18.94
CA GLY A 136 -1.23 29.53 -19.97
C GLY A 136 -0.20 28.79 -20.80
N THR A 137 -0.06 27.50 -20.55
CA THR A 137 0.53 26.57 -21.50
C THR A 137 -0.38 25.34 -21.53
N VAL A 138 -1.10 25.17 -22.63
CA VAL A 138 -1.86 23.95 -22.92
C VAL A 138 -0.87 22.80 -22.94
N GLY A 139 -0.80 22.07 -21.82
CA GLY A 139 0.15 21.00 -21.61
C GLY A 139 -0.04 19.89 -22.64
N ILE A 140 1.06 19.52 -23.29
CA ILE A 140 1.22 18.29 -24.05
C ILE A 140 0.56 17.15 -23.26
N ARG A 141 -0.33 16.36 -23.89
CA ARG A 141 -0.93 15.18 -23.28
C ARG A 141 0.18 14.22 -22.82
N VAL A 142 0.60 14.34 -21.56
CA VAL A 142 1.43 13.35 -20.89
C VAL A 142 0.68 12.03 -20.98
N GLY A 143 1.28 11.02 -21.62
CA GLY A 143 0.66 9.70 -21.73
C GLY A 143 0.20 9.24 -20.35
N ARG A 144 -1.03 8.70 -20.26
CA ARG A 144 -1.62 8.23 -19.00
C ARG A 144 -0.63 7.27 -18.33
N LYS A 145 -0.09 7.63 -17.15
CA LYS A 145 0.79 6.74 -16.39
C LYS A 145 -0.01 5.47 -16.06
N ILE A 146 0.57 4.31 -16.36
CA ILE A 146 -0.07 3.01 -16.14
C ILE A 146 0.44 2.48 -14.80
N HIS A 147 -0.49 2.13 -13.94
CA HIS A 147 -0.23 1.51 -12.65
C HIS A 147 -0.76 0.09 -12.69
N TYR A 148 0.04 -0.88 -12.25
CA TYR A 148 -0.36 -2.28 -12.24
C TYR A 148 0.23 -2.98 -11.02
N SER A 149 -0.58 -3.81 -10.37
CA SER A 149 -0.15 -4.64 -9.27
C SER A 149 -0.86 -5.99 -9.31
N ARG A 150 -0.15 -7.05 -8.91
CA ARG A 150 -0.69 -8.41 -8.88
C ARG A 150 0.03 -9.24 -7.82
N GLY A 151 -0.74 -10.04 -7.09
CA GLY A 151 -0.22 -11.09 -6.21
C GLY A 151 -0.72 -12.46 -6.66
N VAL A 152 0.11 -13.50 -6.54
CA VAL A 152 -0.24 -14.86 -6.96
C VAL A 152 0.30 -15.89 -5.97
N LYS A 153 -0.62 -16.65 -5.34
CA LYS A 153 -0.31 -17.69 -4.34
C LYS A 153 0.61 -18.81 -4.85
N HIS A 154 0.52 -19.10 -6.16
CA HIS A 154 1.18 -20.24 -6.80
C HIS A 154 0.96 -21.55 -6.02
N ARG A 155 2.05 -22.22 -5.62
CA ARG A 155 2.05 -23.52 -4.93
C ARG A 155 2.01 -23.40 -3.39
N ARG A 156 2.00 -22.19 -2.83
CA ARG A 156 1.94 -21.97 -1.38
C ARG A 156 0.55 -22.33 -0.85
N ARG A 157 0.47 -22.74 0.43
CA ARG A 157 -0.80 -23.12 1.08
C ARG A 157 -1.72 -21.91 1.21
N THR A 158 -1.16 -20.79 1.68
CA THR A 158 -1.80 -19.49 1.90
C THR A 158 -1.14 -18.43 1.03
N MET A 159 -1.88 -17.38 0.71
CA MET A 159 -1.34 -16.18 0.06
C MET A 159 -0.99 -15.18 1.16
N GLU A 160 0.28 -15.14 1.56
CA GLU A 160 0.74 -14.29 2.67
C GLU A 160 1.17 -12.90 2.18
N ASP A 161 1.61 -12.76 0.92
CA ASP A 161 1.96 -11.45 0.35
C ASP A 161 0.73 -10.55 0.24
N ARG A 162 0.98 -9.25 0.43
CA ARG A 162 0.07 -8.15 0.13
C ARG A 162 0.78 -7.10 -0.69
N HIS A 163 -0.01 -6.30 -1.40
CA HIS A 163 0.49 -5.14 -2.12
C HIS A 163 -0.54 -4.03 -2.10
N VAL A 164 -0.04 -2.81 -2.24
CA VAL A 164 -0.85 -1.59 -2.28
C VAL A 164 -0.39 -0.77 -3.47
N CYS A 165 -1.33 -0.32 -4.28
CA CYS A 165 -1.10 0.58 -5.40
C CYS A 165 -2.13 1.70 -5.32
N LEU A 166 -1.70 2.89 -4.93
CA LEU A 166 -2.56 4.05 -4.72
C LEU A 166 -2.08 5.20 -5.61
N PRO A 167 -2.57 5.26 -6.86
CA PRO A 167 -2.47 6.49 -7.62
C PRO A 167 -3.29 7.59 -6.96
N GLU A 168 -2.89 8.85 -7.12
CA GLU A 168 -3.56 10.00 -6.49
C GLU A 168 -3.59 9.88 -4.95
N PHE A 169 -2.46 9.47 -4.37
CA PHE A 169 -2.28 9.25 -2.94
C PHE A 169 -2.55 10.52 -2.13
N ASP A 170 -2.07 11.67 -2.63
CA ASP A 170 -2.36 12.99 -2.07
C ASP A 170 -3.86 13.27 -2.02
N LYS A 171 -4.59 12.87 -3.07
CA LYS A 171 -6.03 13.12 -3.15
C LYS A 171 -6.82 12.24 -2.21
N LEU A 172 -6.42 10.97 -2.08
CA LEU A 172 -7.04 10.01 -1.19
C LEU A 172 -6.97 10.47 0.27
N PHE A 173 -5.80 10.96 0.71
CA PHE A 173 -5.57 11.37 2.10
C PHE A 173 -5.74 12.87 2.36
N CYS A 174 -6.09 13.66 1.34
CA CYS A 174 -6.28 15.12 1.44
C CYS A 174 -5.08 15.84 2.08
N THR A 175 -3.88 15.35 1.80
CA THR A 175 -2.65 15.92 2.35
C THR A 175 -2.50 17.35 1.85
N LYS A 176 -2.26 18.28 2.78
CA LYS A 176 -2.06 19.71 2.47
C LYS A 176 -0.62 19.96 2.04
N ASP A 177 -0.41 21.04 1.29
CA ASP A 177 0.92 21.52 0.91
C ASP A 177 1.81 20.43 0.27
N THR A 178 1.18 19.50 -0.45
CA THR A 178 1.86 18.45 -1.19
C THR A 178 1.65 18.63 -2.68
N GLU A 179 2.66 18.27 -3.44
CA GLU A 179 2.48 17.99 -4.86
C GLU A 179 1.65 16.71 -5.07
N PRO A 180 1.14 16.47 -6.29
CA PRO A 180 0.55 15.19 -6.64
C PRO A 180 1.50 14.03 -6.36
N THR A 181 1.02 13.02 -5.63
CA THR A 181 1.83 11.86 -5.25
C THR A 181 1.11 10.55 -5.54
N ASN A 182 1.89 9.48 -5.69
CA ASN A 182 1.37 8.12 -5.68
C ASN A 182 2.09 7.30 -4.60
N PHE A 183 1.44 6.27 -4.08
CA PHE A 183 2.03 5.32 -3.16
C PHE A 183 2.01 3.89 -3.71
N TYR A 184 3.11 3.17 -3.51
CA TYR A 184 3.23 1.75 -3.82
C TYR A 184 3.87 0.99 -2.66
N GLY A 185 3.33 -0.19 -2.34
CA GLY A 185 3.87 -1.03 -1.28
C GLY A 185 3.80 -2.51 -1.65
N VAL A 186 4.84 -3.26 -1.27
CA VAL A 186 4.86 -4.73 -1.30
C VAL A 186 5.23 -5.23 0.08
N TYR A 187 4.46 -6.20 0.56
CA TYR A 187 4.57 -6.78 1.90
C TYR A 187 4.61 -8.29 1.76
N ASP A 188 5.77 -8.90 1.95
CA ASP A 188 5.90 -10.36 1.96
C ASP A 188 5.63 -10.87 3.37
N GLY A 189 4.63 -11.71 3.55
CA GLY A 189 4.21 -12.21 4.86
C GLY A 189 4.81 -13.58 5.15
N HIS A 190 5.12 -13.84 6.43
CA HIS A 190 5.61 -15.13 6.88
C HIS A 190 5.06 -15.52 8.25
N GLY A 191 4.77 -16.81 8.42
CA GLY A 191 4.22 -17.35 9.65
C GLY A 191 2.76 -16.92 9.91
N GLY A 192 2.03 -16.59 8.84
CA GLY A 192 0.70 -15.99 8.86
C GLY A 192 0.64 -14.73 7.97
N GLN A 193 -0.57 -14.33 7.59
CA GLN A 193 -0.81 -13.19 6.69
C GLN A 193 -1.14 -11.88 7.44
N GLU A 194 -1.25 -11.93 8.76
CA GLU A 194 -1.80 -10.83 9.57
C GLU A 194 -0.85 -9.62 9.57
N ALA A 195 0.46 -9.84 9.70
CA ALA A 195 1.44 -8.75 9.67
C ALA A 195 1.44 -8.01 8.32
N ALA A 196 1.47 -8.76 7.21
CA ALA A 196 1.41 -8.21 5.86
C ALA A 196 0.09 -7.46 5.60
N SER A 197 -1.02 -8.00 6.10
CA SER A 197 -2.35 -7.39 5.95
C SER A 197 -2.50 -6.13 6.79
N PHE A 198 -1.98 -6.13 8.03
CA PHE A 198 -1.96 -4.94 8.87
C PHE A 198 -1.11 -3.83 8.25
N ALA A 199 0.11 -4.16 7.78
CA ALA A 199 0.99 -3.21 7.10
C ALA A 199 0.36 -2.65 5.81
N ALA A 200 -0.25 -3.52 4.99
CA ALA A 200 -0.94 -3.10 3.77
C ALA A 200 -2.10 -2.13 4.03
N SER A 201 -2.83 -2.29 5.13
CA SER A 201 -3.92 -1.38 5.49
C SER A 201 -3.45 -0.08 6.18
N HIS A 202 -2.38 -0.12 6.98
CA HIS A 202 -2.06 0.98 7.91
C HIS A 202 -0.80 1.79 7.56
N LEU A 203 0.22 1.17 6.95
CA LEU A 203 1.53 1.83 6.83
C LEU A 203 1.46 3.12 6.01
N HIS A 204 0.81 3.05 4.85
CA HIS A 204 0.65 4.19 3.95
C HIS A 204 -0.24 5.29 4.57
N TYR A 205 -1.26 4.91 5.34
CA TYR A 205 -2.06 5.85 6.11
C TYR A 205 -1.19 6.63 7.12
N TYR A 206 -0.36 5.95 7.91
CA TYR A 206 0.51 6.62 8.87
C TYR A 206 1.62 7.46 8.23
N ILE A 207 2.06 7.11 7.01
CA ILE A 207 2.95 7.99 6.23
C ILE A 207 2.22 9.29 5.89
N ALA A 208 1.00 9.22 5.34
CA ALA A 208 0.22 10.40 4.96
C ALA A 208 -0.18 11.28 6.15
N GLN A 209 -0.35 10.69 7.34
CA GLN A 209 -0.72 11.40 8.57
C GLN A 209 0.49 11.94 9.36
N SER A 210 1.72 11.64 8.96
CA SER A 210 2.90 12.18 9.65
C SER A 210 3.00 13.69 9.42
N GLU A 211 3.29 14.44 10.48
CA GLU A 211 3.55 15.89 10.39
C GLU A 211 4.77 16.22 9.52
N HIS A 212 5.64 15.22 9.30
CA HIS A 212 6.81 15.33 8.45
C HIS A 212 6.50 15.10 6.96
N TYR A 213 5.33 14.55 6.61
CA TYR A 213 4.94 14.37 5.22
C TYR A 213 4.49 15.71 4.59
N PRO A 214 4.86 16.02 3.33
CA PRO A 214 5.79 15.32 2.43
C PRO A 214 7.26 15.83 2.53
N HIS A 215 7.55 16.75 3.45
CA HIS A 215 8.77 17.57 3.45
C HIS A 215 10.00 16.85 4.02
N ASP A 216 9.82 16.01 5.04
CA ASP A 216 10.84 15.16 5.65
C ASP A 216 10.37 13.70 5.58
N MET A 217 10.51 13.12 4.39
CA MET A 217 10.12 11.74 4.13
C MET A 217 10.92 10.72 4.95
N ALA A 218 12.17 11.04 5.34
CA ALA A 218 12.97 10.12 6.14
C ALA A 218 12.38 9.93 7.53
N GLN A 219 11.98 11.03 8.17
CA GLN A 219 11.30 10.96 9.46
C GLN A 219 9.89 10.39 9.32
N ALA A 220 9.10 10.82 8.33
CA ALA A 220 7.75 10.31 8.08
C ALA A 220 7.72 8.78 7.90
N PHE A 221 8.63 8.23 7.10
CA PHE A 221 8.74 6.79 6.93
C PHE A 221 9.14 6.09 8.23
N ARG A 222 10.17 6.59 8.93
CA ARG A 222 10.66 5.96 10.16
C ARG A 222 9.54 5.86 11.21
N GLU A 223 8.83 6.95 11.45
CA GLU A 223 7.72 6.99 12.39
C GLU A 223 6.58 6.06 11.97
N ALA A 224 6.21 6.06 10.70
CA ALA A 224 5.13 5.21 10.21
C ALA A 224 5.45 3.72 10.33
N PHE A 225 6.68 3.30 10.01
CA PHE A 225 7.10 1.90 10.17
C PHE A 225 7.09 1.48 11.65
N LEU A 226 7.67 2.29 12.53
CA LEU A 226 7.72 2.00 13.97
C LEU A 226 6.32 2.01 14.60
N LYS A 227 5.44 2.94 14.21
CA LYS A 227 4.05 3.01 14.66
C LYS A 227 3.25 1.79 14.19
N THR A 228 3.40 1.42 12.91
CA THR A 228 2.74 0.23 12.35
C THR A 228 3.17 -1.03 13.09
N ASP A 229 4.47 -1.22 13.33
CA ASP A 229 4.99 -2.35 14.09
C ASP A 229 4.49 -2.36 15.52
N LYS A 230 4.57 -1.23 16.23
CA LYS A 230 4.09 -1.12 17.61
C LYS A 230 2.61 -1.54 17.73
N LEU A 231 1.74 -1.00 16.89
CA LEU A 231 0.31 -1.30 16.93
C LEU A 231 0.05 -2.77 16.58
N PHE A 232 0.76 -3.33 15.60
CA PHE A 232 0.63 -4.75 15.29
C PHE A 232 1.15 -5.66 16.41
N LEU A 233 2.23 -5.28 17.11
CA LEU A 233 2.74 -6.02 18.27
C LEU A 233 1.74 -6.05 19.44
N GLU A 234 0.96 -4.99 19.63
CA GLU A 234 -0.17 -4.97 20.59
C GLU A 234 -1.23 -6.01 20.19
N LYS A 235 -1.54 -6.16 18.89
CA LYS A 235 -2.43 -7.23 18.40
C LYS A 235 -1.82 -8.62 18.60
N CYS A 236 -0.51 -8.78 18.36
CA CYS A 236 0.19 -10.03 18.61
C CYS A 236 0.11 -10.47 20.07
N GLU A 237 0.22 -9.53 21.00
CA GLU A 237 0.06 -9.81 22.43
C GLU A 237 -1.36 -10.23 22.78
N ASN A 238 -2.37 -9.45 22.35
CA ASN A 238 -3.76 -9.67 22.72
C ASN A 238 -4.40 -10.90 22.04
N HIS A 239 -3.87 -11.32 20.89
CA HIS A 239 -4.45 -12.39 20.06
C HIS A 239 -3.49 -13.56 19.80
N HIS A 240 -2.37 -13.63 20.51
CA HIS A 240 -1.36 -14.69 20.38
C HIS A 240 -0.85 -14.90 18.94
N LEU A 241 -0.67 -13.81 18.20
CA LEU A 241 -0.11 -13.83 16.84
C LEU A 241 1.42 -13.70 16.90
N ASN A 242 2.09 -14.25 15.89
CA ASN A 242 3.54 -14.07 15.73
C ASN A 242 3.97 -14.04 14.25
N SER A 243 3.04 -13.76 13.34
CA SER A 243 3.40 -13.51 11.95
C SER A 243 4.30 -12.29 11.83
N GLY A 244 5.06 -12.24 10.74
CA GLY A 244 5.87 -11.09 10.38
C GLY A 244 5.69 -10.76 8.92
N SER A 245 6.20 -9.60 8.53
CA SER A 245 6.21 -9.19 7.14
C SER A 245 7.41 -8.31 6.82
N THR A 246 7.99 -8.55 5.65
CA THR A 246 8.84 -7.56 5.00
C THR A 246 7.97 -6.39 4.53
N ALA A 247 8.58 -5.25 4.26
CA ALA A 247 7.87 -4.15 3.64
C ALA A 247 8.83 -3.34 2.79
N VAL A 248 8.44 -3.05 1.54
CA VAL A 248 9.03 -1.98 0.75
C VAL A 248 7.91 -1.01 0.40
N ALA A 249 8.04 0.23 0.86
CA ALA A 249 7.05 1.29 0.70
C ALA A 249 7.68 2.44 -0.11
N CYS A 250 6.95 2.98 -1.07
CA CYS A 250 7.43 3.97 -2.02
C CYS A 250 6.41 5.09 -2.20
N VAL A 251 6.84 6.35 -2.08
CA VAL A 251 6.10 7.54 -2.48
C VAL A 251 6.76 8.12 -3.73
N HIS A 252 5.96 8.28 -4.79
CA HIS A 252 6.38 8.89 -6.05
C HIS A 252 5.80 10.29 -6.16
N HIS A 253 6.68 11.27 -6.09
CA HIS A 253 6.42 12.70 -6.22
C HIS A 253 6.43 13.12 -7.69
N LEU A 254 5.29 13.56 -8.21
CA LEU A 254 5.08 13.70 -9.66
C LEU A 254 5.69 14.98 -10.24
N SER A 255 5.60 16.10 -9.53
CA SER A 255 6.07 17.41 -9.99
C SER A 255 7.58 17.55 -9.78
N SER A 256 8.08 17.15 -8.61
CA SER A 256 9.52 17.16 -8.29
C SER A 256 10.28 15.98 -8.89
N LYS A 257 9.58 15.01 -9.50
CA LYS A 257 10.15 13.80 -10.10
C LYS A 257 11.03 13.04 -9.11
N ARG A 258 10.55 12.81 -7.89
CA ARG A 258 11.28 12.12 -6.83
C ARG A 258 10.61 10.79 -6.48
N ILE A 259 11.40 9.78 -6.17
CA ILE A 259 10.97 8.50 -5.62
C ILE A 259 11.65 8.31 -4.27
N ASP A 260 10.84 8.36 -3.23
CA ASP A 260 11.28 8.13 -1.86
C ASP A 260 10.78 6.78 -1.40
N LEU A 261 11.66 5.97 -0.83
CA LEU A 261 11.30 4.64 -0.35
C LEU A 261 11.90 4.31 1.00
N ALA A 262 11.23 3.41 1.70
CA ALA A 262 11.68 2.83 2.95
C ALA A 262 11.42 1.32 2.93
N TRP A 263 12.31 0.55 3.54
CA TRP A 263 12.15 -0.90 3.58
C TRP A 263 12.65 -1.57 4.86
N VAL A 264 12.06 -2.73 5.16
CA VAL A 264 12.53 -3.75 6.09
C VAL A 264 12.40 -5.12 5.42
N GLY A 265 13.37 -6.02 5.64
CA GLY A 265 13.42 -7.32 4.98
C GLY A 265 14.09 -7.28 3.60
N ASP A 266 13.68 -8.21 2.74
CA ASP A 266 14.32 -8.56 1.47
C ASP A 266 13.44 -8.39 0.22
N SER A 267 12.21 -7.87 0.38
CA SER A 267 11.47 -7.28 -0.74
C SER A 267 12.27 -6.12 -1.35
N GLN A 268 12.25 -5.98 -2.67
CA GLN A 268 13.13 -5.05 -3.39
C GLN A 268 12.36 -4.13 -4.35
N ALA A 269 13.03 -3.03 -4.70
CA ALA A 269 12.57 -2.09 -5.72
C ALA A 269 13.71 -1.74 -6.70
N ILE A 270 13.37 -1.64 -7.97
CA ILE A 270 14.27 -1.19 -9.04
C ILE A 270 13.60 -0.15 -9.94
N ILE A 271 14.41 0.72 -10.55
CA ILE A 271 14.01 1.55 -11.68
C ILE A 271 14.63 0.98 -12.95
N VAL A 272 13.82 0.78 -13.98
CA VAL A 272 14.27 0.40 -15.33
C VAL A 272 14.56 1.66 -16.14
N ARG A 273 15.69 1.67 -16.85
CA ARG A 273 16.21 2.82 -17.60
C ARG A 273 16.26 2.57 -19.10
N ARG A 274 16.13 3.65 -19.89
CA ARG A 274 16.21 3.63 -21.35
C ARG A 274 17.62 3.35 -21.87
N ASN A 275 18.63 3.99 -21.28
CA ASN A 275 20.01 4.00 -21.79
C ASN A 275 20.90 3.02 -21.00
N PRO A 276 21.31 1.88 -21.59
CA PRO A 276 22.12 0.88 -20.90
C PRO A 276 23.59 1.29 -20.68
N GLY A 277 24.00 2.52 -21.06
CA GLY A 277 25.37 3.01 -20.86
C GLY A 277 25.82 3.03 -19.40
N GLU A 278 24.88 3.22 -18.47
CA GLU A 278 25.09 3.11 -17.01
C GLU A 278 24.42 1.86 -16.40
N GLY A 279 23.87 0.97 -17.24
CA GLY A 279 23.03 -0.16 -16.85
C GLY A 279 21.54 0.05 -17.13
N ILE A 280 20.84 -1.03 -17.51
CA ILE A 280 19.41 -1.00 -17.85
C ILE A 280 18.49 -0.83 -16.63
N TYR A 281 19.03 -0.89 -15.41
CA TYR A 281 18.28 -0.67 -14.18
C TYR A 281 19.14 -0.03 -13.08
N LYS A 282 18.48 0.62 -12.12
CA LYS A 282 19.05 1.09 -10.86
C LYS A 282 18.36 0.37 -9.71
N ARG A 283 19.14 -0.27 -8.84
CA ARG A 283 18.60 -0.79 -7.55
C ARG A 283 18.29 0.38 -6.64
N LEU A 284 17.08 0.38 -6.10
CA LEU A 284 16.65 1.38 -5.13
C LEU A 284 16.77 0.86 -3.69
N VAL A 285 16.62 -0.45 -3.51
CA VAL A 285 16.81 -1.17 -2.25
C VAL A 285 18.22 -1.77 -2.21
N HIS A 286 19.08 -1.22 -1.36
CA HIS A 286 20.40 -1.77 -1.07
C HIS A 286 20.98 -1.17 0.23
N PRO A 287 21.54 -1.98 1.15
CA PRO A 287 21.48 -3.45 1.16
C PRO A 287 20.06 -3.98 1.49
N ILE A 288 19.82 -5.25 1.18
CA ILE A 288 18.63 -5.98 1.68
C ILE A 288 18.91 -6.48 3.10
N HIS A 289 17.87 -6.61 3.93
CA HIS A 289 18.01 -6.96 5.34
C HIS A 289 17.92 -8.47 5.58
N VAL A 290 19.02 -9.17 5.28
CA VAL A 290 19.13 -10.63 5.37
C VAL A 290 20.23 -11.05 6.34
N ALA A 291 20.05 -12.21 6.96
CA ALA A 291 20.97 -12.74 7.98
C ALA A 291 22.34 -13.16 7.40
N SER A 292 22.48 -13.24 6.07
CA SER A 292 23.76 -13.44 5.41
C SER A 292 24.60 -12.16 5.30
N ASP A 293 24.01 -10.97 5.46
CA ASP A 293 24.74 -9.70 5.48
C ASP A 293 25.58 -9.59 6.76
N PRO A 294 26.92 -9.47 6.65
CA PRO A 294 27.78 -9.32 7.81
C PRO A 294 27.42 -8.13 8.71
N ASN A 295 26.97 -7.01 8.14
CA ASN A 295 26.63 -5.80 8.92
C ASN A 295 25.38 -6.02 9.76
N GLU A 296 24.35 -6.66 9.19
CA GLU A 296 23.12 -6.99 9.95
C GLU A 296 23.38 -8.07 11.00
N ARG A 297 24.30 -9.01 10.75
CA ARG A 297 24.72 -9.98 11.77
C ARG A 297 25.45 -9.31 12.92
N GLU A 298 26.38 -8.41 12.63
CA GLU A 298 27.10 -7.65 13.65
C GLU A 298 26.12 -6.84 14.51
N ARG A 299 25.20 -6.09 13.88
CA ARG A 299 24.11 -5.39 14.58
C ARG A 299 23.34 -6.30 15.54
N ILE A 300 22.90 -7.47 15.06
CA ILE A 300 22.15 -8.42 15.89
C ILE A 300 23.00 -8.93 17.06
N HIS A 301 24.28 -9.22 16.84
CA HIS A 301 25.19 -9.68 17.90
C HIS A 301 25.44 -8.59 18.95
N GLU A 302 25.61 -7.33 18.54
CA GLU A 302 25.77 -6.19 19.45
C GLU A 302 24.52 -5.95 20.31
N GLU A 303 23.33 -6.22 19.78
CA GLU A 303 22.06 -6.17 20.52
C GLU A 303 21.87 -7.36 21.47
N GLY A 304 22.76 -8.37 21.45
CA GLY A 304 22.68 -9.59 22.28
C GLY A 304 21.92 -10.75 21.62
N GLY A 305 21.58 -10.61 20.35
CA GLY A 305 20.96 -11.65 19.54
C GLY A 305 21.96 -12.65 18.96
N CYS A 306 21.43 -13.68 18.31
CA CYS A 306 22.24 -14.75 17.73
C CYS A 306 21.82 -15.03 16.29
N VAL A 307 22.80 -15.13 15.39
CA VAL A 307 22.62 -15.60 14.03
C VAL A 307 23.44 -16.87 13.85
N ILE A 308 22.79 -17.97 13.46
CA ILE A 308 23.45 -19.26 13.28
C ILE A 308 23.32 -19.75 11.84
N PRO A 309 24.33 -20.46 11.31
CA PRO A 309 24.17 -21.21 10.07
C PRO A 309 23.25 -22.41 10.31
N TRP A 310 22.16 -22.51 9.54
CA TRP A 310 21.20 -23.60 9.59
C TRP A 310 20.78 -23.98 8.17
N ASN A 311 20.96 -25.26 7.80
CA ASN A 311 20.71 -25.77 6.44
C ASN A 311 21.39 -24.93 5.33
N GLY A 312 22.63 -24.48 5.56
CA GLY A 312 23.40 -23.72 4.57
C GLY A 312 23.02 -22.24 4.44
N GLN A 313 22.10 -21.72 5.27
CA GLN A 313 21.73 -20.31 5.32
C GLN A 313 21.90 -19.76 6.74
N TYR A 314 22.28 -18.49 6.87
CA TYR A 314 22.27 -17.82 8.16
C TYR A 314 20.83 -17.50 8.57
N ARG A 315 20.49 -17.72 9.86
CA ARG A 315 19.17 -17.46 10.41
C ARG A 315 19.24 -16.83 11.80
N VAL A 316 18.44 -15.79 12.04
CA VAL A 316 18.26 -15.18 13.35
C VAL A 316 17.58 -16.18 14.28
N SER A 317 18.23 -16.49 15.40
CA SER A 317 17.86 -17.52 16.36
C SER A 317 17.54 -18.88 15.72
N GLY A 318 18.19 -19.19 14.58
CA GLY A 318 17.99 -20.43 13.83
C GLY A 318 16.70 -20.51 13.00
N GLN A 319 15.90 -19.45 12.95
CA GLN A 319 14.55 -19.50 12.37
C GLN A 319 14.38 -18.55 11.16
N LEU A 320 14.66 -17.26 11.31
CA LEU A 320 14.35 -16.24 10.29
C LEU A 320 15.56 -15.93 9.41
N ALA A 321 15.38 -15.95 8.09
CA ALA A 321 16.43 -15.56 7.13
C ALA A 321 16.58 -14.04 6.96
N ILE A 322 15.55 -13.28 7.34
CA ILE A 322 15.54 -11.80 7.36
C ILE A 322 15.92 -11.26 8.74
N THR A 323 16.45 -10.04 8.76
CA THR A 323 16.93 -9.38 9.99
C THR A 323 16.10 -8.17 10.40
N ARG A 324 15.18 -7.72 9.55
CA ARG A 324 14.25 -6.62 9.83
C ARG A 324 12.86 -6.95 9.30
N ALA A 325 11.82 -6.65 10.07
CA ALA A 325 10.42 -6.93 9.71
C ALA A 325 9.44 -6.12 10.57
N ILE A 326 8.22 -5.95 10.05
CA ILE A 326 7.04 -5.63 10.85
C ILE A 326 6.54 -6.94 11.48
N GLY A 327 6.15 -6.93 12.76
CA GLY A 327 5.72 -8.13 13.50
C GLY A 327 6.90 -8.92 14.08
N ASN A 328 6.81 -10.25 14.07
CA ASN A 328 7.80 -11.15 14.69
C ASN A 328 8.11 -10.80 16.17
N ARG A 329 7.06 -10.68 16.99
CA ARG A 329 7.13 -10.28 18.41
C ARG A 329 8.24 -10.98 19.19
N TYR A 330 8.38 -12.29 19.05
CA TYR A 330 9.36 -13.07 19.82
C TYR A 330 10.82 -12.85 19.40
N TYR A 331 11.06 -12.13 18.30
CA TYR A 331 12.40 -11.83 17.79
C TYR A 331 12.79 -10.37 18.03
N LYS A 332 11.91 -9.56 18.64
CA LYS A 332 12.26 -8.20 19.06
C LYS A 332 13.20 -8.26 20.27
N PRO A 333 14.22 -7.38 20.37
CA PRO A 333 14.50 -6.26 19.47
C PRO A 333 15.30 -6.63 18.21
N TYR A 334 15.88 -7.83 18.13
CA TYR A 334 16.84 -8.24 17.10
C TYR A 334 16.29 -8.15 15.67
N VAL A 335 15.03 -8.52 15.44
CA VAL A 335 14.33 -8.30 14.16
C VAL A 335 13.60 -6.97 14.22
N THR A 336 14.33 -5.89 13.96
CA THR A 336 13.80 -4.52 14.11
C THR A 336 12.86 -4.13 12.97
N SER A 337 11.90 -3.24 13.26
CA SER A 337 11.04 -2.59 12.26
C SER A 337 11.60 -1.25 11.77
N ASN A 338 12.79 -0.87 12.25
CA ASN A 338 13.45 0.37 11.86
C ASN A 338 13.89 0.32 10.38
N PRO A 339 13.26 1.12 9.49
CA PRO A 339 13.52 0.99 8.06
C PRO A 339 14.85 1.61 7.67
N THR A 340 15.41 1.09 6.59
CA THR A 340 16.39 1.84 5.78
C THR A 340 15.61 2.69 4.78
N ILE A 341 16.09 3.90 4.50
CA ILE A 341 15.40 4.90 3.67
C ILE A 341 16.32 5.30 2.51
N SER A 342 15.75 5.50 1.32
CA SER A 342 16.44 5.94 0.12
C SER A 342 15.60 6.99 -0.61
N LEU A 343 16.14 8.20 -0.76
CA LEU A 343 15.49 9.33 -1.43
C LEU A 343 16.16 9.52 -2.80
N ASN A 344 15.40 9.41 -3.89
CA ASN A 344 15.96 9.31 -5.24
C ASN A 344 15.33 10.34 -6.18
N GLN A 345 16.18 11.12 -6.84
CA GLN A 345 15.77 11.94 -7.97
C GLN A 345 15.61 11.08 -9.23
N CYS A 346 14.48 11.19 -9.91
CA CYS A 346 14.25 10.59 -11.21
C CYS A 346 14.84 11.46 -12.32
N THR A 347 15.22 10.79 -13.39
CA THR A 347 15.78 11.35 -14.64
C THR A 347 14.84 11.06 -15.80
N GLU A 348 15.04 11.73 -16.94
CA GLU A 348 14.27 11.47 -18.16
C GLU A 348 14.48 10.05 -18.74
N ASP A 349 15.54 9.37 -18.30
CA ASP A 349 15.85 8.01 -18.71
C ASP A 349 15.15 6.95 -17.86
N ASP A 350 14.54 7.32 -16.73
CA ASP A 350 13.82 6.40 -15.85
C ASP A 350 12.42 6.11 -16.41
N LEU A 351 12.17 4.84 -16.77
CA LEU A 351 10.97 4.43 -17.52
C LEU A 351 9.92 3.76 -16.64
N LEU A 352 10.36 2.85 -15.75
CA LEU A 352 9.47 1.97 -15.00
C LEU A 352 10.01 1.79 -13.58
N LEU A 353 9.12 1.82 -12.60
CA LEU A 353 9.40 1.41 -11.23
C LEU A 353 8.81 0.02 -11.01
N ILE A 354 9.62 -0.91 -10.49
CA ILE A 354 9.20 -2.28 -10.19
C ILE A 354 9.48 -2.56 -8.71
N LEU A 355 8.45 -2.94 -7.97
CA LEU A 355 8.54 -3.45 -6.60
C LEU A 355 8.07 -4.90 -6.60
N ALA A 356 8.76 -5.79 -5.88
CA ALA A 356 8.33 -7.18 -5.72
C ALA A 356 8.92 -7.84 -4.45
N SER A 357 8.27 -8.90 -3.99
CA SER A 357 8.76 -9.82 -2.96
C SER A 357 9.88 -10.72 -3.48
N ASP A 358 10.55 -11.43 -2.58
CA ASP A 358 11.64 -12.35 -2.92
C ASP A 358 11.20 -13.45 -3.90
N GLY A 359 9.91 -13.83 -3.91
CA GLY A 359 9.35 -14.82 -4.83
C GLY A 359 9.55 -14.50 -6.30
N LEU A 360 9.78 -13.23 -6.67
CA LEU A 360 10.27 -12.85 -8.00
C LEU A 360 11.81 -12.91 -8.06
N TRP A 361 12.49 -12.28 -7.11
CA TRP A 361 13.93 -12.01 -7.14
C TRP A 361 14.80 -13.26 -6.95
N GLU A 362 14.27 -14.31 -6.31
CA GLU A 362 14.91 -15.62 -6.23
C GLU A 362 14.98 -16.34 -7.58
N GLY A 363 13.97 -16.10 -8.44
CA GLY A 363 13.87 -16.75 -9.75
C GLY A 363 14.46 -15.94 -10.91
N TYR A 364 14.41 -14.61 -10.82
CA TYR A 364 14.83 -13.70 -11.88
C TYR A 364 15.63 -12.53 -11.31
N ASN A 365 16.83 -12.32 -11.86
CA ASN A 365 17.61 -11.13 -11.54
C ASN A 365 16.99 -9.87 -12.16
N GLU A 366 17.43 -8.71 -11.70
CA GLU A 366 16.88 -7.41 -12.05
C GLU A 366 17.05 -7.10 -13.55
N PHE A 367 18.14 -7.55 -14.15
CA PHE A 367 18.38 -7.39 -15.59
C PHE A 367 17.32 -8.13 -16.43
N LEU A 368 17.12 -9.42 -16.14
CA LEU A 368 16.15 -10.25 -16.86
C LEU A 368 14.73 -9.74 -16.65
N THR A 369 14.38 -9.37 -15.42
CA THR A 369 13.09 -8.75 -15.08
C THR A 369 12.87 -7.47 -15.89
N SER A 370 13.86 -6.58 -15.93
CA SER A 370 13.80 -5.32 -16.68
C SER A 370 13.56 -5.56 -18.17
N MET A 371 14.34 -6.46 -18.78
CA MET A 371 14.23 -6.81 -20.20
C MET A 371 12.88 -7.44 -20.53
N PHE A 372 12.39 -8.34 -19.67
CA PHE A 372 11.12 -9.02 -19.87
C PHE A 372 9.94 -8.04 -19.82
N VAL A 373 9.91 -7.15 -18.82
CA VAL A 373 8.83 -6.16 -18.67
C VAL A 373 8.84 -5.18 -19.84
N LEU A 374 10.00 -4.66 -20.25
CA LEU A 374 10.11 -3.79 -21.43
C LEU A 374 9.62 -4.49 -22.70
N TYR A 375 9.99 -5.76 -22.89
CA TYR A 375 9.52 -6.56 -24.00
C TYR A 375 8.00 -6.78 -23.96
N ALA A 376 7.44 -7.12 -22.79
CA ALA A 376 6.01 -7.35 -22.63
C ALA A 376 5.19 -6.10 -22.96
N ILE A 377 5.57 -4.94 -22.41
CA ILE A 377 4.91 -3.65 -22.68
C ILE A 377 4.96 -3.31 -24.17
N ARG A 378 6.10 -3.54 -24.83
CA ARG A 378 6.27 -3.25 -26.26
C ARG A 378 5.49 -4.24 -27.15
N LYS A 379 5.45 -5.51 -26.79
CA LYS A 379 4.84 -6.57 -27.60
C LYS A 379 3.33 -6.65 -27.44
N PHE A 380 2.81 -6.31 -26.26
CA PHE A 380 1.40 -6.41 -25.91
C PHE A 380 0.85 -5.05 -25.44
N PRO A 381 0.86 -4.02 -26.29
CA PRO A 381 0.35 -2.70 -25.90
C PRO A 381 -1.14 -2.81 -25.55
N GLY A 382 -1.48 -2.56 -24.29
CA GLY A 382 -2.86 -2.58 -23.78
C GLY A 382 -3.35 -3.90 -23.18
N LYS A 383 -2.46 -4.89 -22.95
CA LYS A 383 -2.77 -6.09 -22.17
C LYS A 383 -1.92 -6.21 -20.92
#